data_AF-A0A8S2ZXZ8-F1
#
_entry.id   AF-A0A8S2ZXZ8-F1
#
_cell.length_a   1.000
_cell.length_b   1.000
_cell.length_c   1.000
_cell.angle_alpha   90.00
_cell.angle_beta   90.00
_cell.angle_gamma   90.00
#
_symmetry.space_group_name_H-M   'P 1'
#
loop_
_entity.id
_entity.type
_entity.pdbx_description
1 polymer ?
#
loop_
_entity_poly.entity_id
_entity_poly.type
_entity_poly.pdbx_seq_one_letter_code
_entity_poly.pdbx_strand_id
1 'polypeptide(L)'
;MLLLIRLLNIHPIRHSSRKREFFANLKKYYRSTTFNLFMTSNNRTCFIFDKDESTKILIQMVYEIPSTQIRRQFNLLRSTDESISQTIHRLTANIEHALMKETKANKRRQKQKTDVKSDNEKQTILVQLFDSNDQPIDENQTNKQVWLNCKKLLINEQFYNVEYNAPGCFFPYCDNKIVN
;
A
#
# COMPACT_ATOMS: atom_id res chain seq x y z
N MET A 1 -8.00 68.24 -5.30
CA MET A 1 -7.76 67.53 -6.57
C MET A 1 -7.23 66.14 -6.25
N LEU A 2 -7.95 65.10 -6.71
CA LEU A 2 -7.50 63.71 -7.05
C LEU A 2 -6.88 62.89 -5.89
N LEU A 3 -7.50 61.89 -5.24
CA LEU A 3 -8.21 60.66 -5.70
C LEU A 3 -7.39 59.80 -6.69
N LEU A 4 -7.41 58.46 -6.47
CA LEU A 4 -6.80 57.32 -7.21
C LEU A 4 -5.39 56.91 -6.70
N ILE A 5 -5.05 55.66 -6.31
CA ILE A 5 -5.54 54.31 -6.65
C ILE A 5 -5.28 53.33 -5.49
N ARG A 6 -6.33 52.60 -5.06
CA ARG A 6 -6.24 51.34 -4.32
C ARG A 6 -5.78 50.21 -5.25
N LEU A 7 -5.27 49.13 -4.65
CA LEU A 7 -5.22 47.74 -5.14
C LEU A 7 -3.86 47.26 -5.67
N LEU A 8 -3.03 46.77 -4.75
CA LEU A 8 -2.27 45.54 -4.98
C LEU A 8 -2.77 44.47 -4.01
N ASN A 9 -4.04 44.08 -4.22
CA ASN A 9 -4.50 42.76 -3.85
C ASN A 9 -3.79 41.78 -4.80
N ILE A 10 -2.65 41.25 -4.36
CA ILE A 10 -2.04 40.09 -5.00
C ILE A 10 -2.95 38.91 -4.65
N HIS A 11 -3.96 38.69 -5.48
CA HIS A 11 -4.75 37.48 -5.45
C HIS A 11 -3.80 36.30 -5.69
N PRO A 12 -3.84 35.23 -4.87
CA PRO A 12 -3.19 33.99 -5.23
C PRO A 12 -3.78 33.55 -6.56
N ILE A 13 -2.90 33.35 -7.55
CA ILE A 13 -3.25 32.85 -8.88
C ILE A 13 -4.10 31.59 -8.67
N ARG A 14 -5.42 31.73 -8.84
CA ARG A 14 -6.35 30.61 -8.87
C ARG A 14 -5.98 29.79 -10.11
N HIS A 15 -5.14 28.78 -9.93
CA HIS A 15 -4.96 27.72 -10.92
C HIS A 15 -6.35 27.26 -11.37
N SER A 16 -6.61 27.37 -12.68
CA SER A 16 -7.93 27.11 -13.25
C SER A 16 -8.42 25.71 -12.88
N SER A 17 -9.70 25.59 -12.51
CA SER A 17 -10.36 24.32 -12.13
C SER A 17 -10.05 23.19 -13.10
N ARG A 18 -10.01 23.53 -14.41
CA ARG A 18 -9.72 22.59 -15.50
C ARG A 18 -8.33 21.97 -15.42
N LYS A 19 -7.29 22.72 -15.03
CA LYS A 19 -5.95 22.14 -14.86
C LYS A 19 -5.94 21.15 -13.69
N ARG A 20 -6.59 21.49 -12.56
CA ARG A 20 -6.70 20.59 -11.41
C ARG A 20 -7.49 19.32 -11.72
N GLU A 21 -8.61 19.44 -12.44
CA GLU A 21 -9.42 18.30 -12.89
C GLU A 21 -8.66 17.41 -13.87
N PHE A 22 -7.94 18.00 -14.83
CA PHE A 22 -7.09 17.26 -15.76
C PHE A 22 -6.01 16.45 -15.03
N PHE A 23 -5.27 17.07 -14.11
CA PHE A 23 -4.26 16.37 -13.30
C PHE A 23 -4.87 15.32 -12.36
N ALA A 24 -6.04 15.58 -11.78
CA ALA A 24 -6.75 14.60 -10.96
C ALA A 24 -7.20 13.38 -11.78
N ASN A 25 -7.72 13.62 -12.99
CA ASN A 25 -8.14 12.56 -13.90
C ASN A 25 -6.94 11.77 -14.43
N LEU A 26 -5.85 12.42 -14.85
CA LEU A 26 -4.60 11.75 -15.21
C LEU A 26 -4.07 10.89 -14.07
N LYS A 27 -4.02 11.44 -12.85
CA LYS A 27 -3.60 10.68 -11.66
C LYS A 27 -4.51 9.47 -11.40
N LYS A 28 -5.81 9.59 -11.69
CA LYS A 28 -6.77 8.48 -11.60
C LYS A 28 -6.51 7.41 -12.68
N TYR A 29 -6.28 7.81 -13.92
CA TYR A 29 -5.95 6.89 -15.02
C TYR A 29 -4.62 6.16 -14.78
N TYR A 30 -3.56 6.86 -14.38
CA TYR A 30 -2.25 6.26 -14.07
C TYR A 30 -2.30 5.30 -12.88
N ARG A 31 -3.09 5.61 -11.86
CA ARG A 31 -3.36 4.67 -10.75
C ARG A 31 -4.11 3.44 -11.22
N SER A 32 -5.01 3.57 -12.19
CA SER A 32 -5.79 2.45 -12.72
C SER A 32 -4.97 1.51 -13.60
N THR A 33 -4.07 2.03 -14.45
CA THR A 33 -3.23 1.21 -15.34
C THR A 33 -2.18 0.44 -14.56
N THR A 34 -1.56 1.06 -13.57
CA THR A 34 -0.58 0.39 -12.72
C THR A 34 -1.24 -0.60 -11.77
N PHE A 35 -2.40 -0.29 -11.17
CA PHE A 35 -3.21 -1.25 -10.40
C PHE A 35 -3.51 -2.51 -11.20
N ASN A 36 -3.89 -2.38 -12.48
CA ASN A 36 -4.18 -3.53 -13.34
C ASN A 36 -2.93 -4.36 -13.66
N LEU A 37 -1.75 -3.75 -13.82
CA LEU A 37 -0.50 -4.46 -14.11
C LEU A 37 -0.05 -5.35 -12.93
N PHE A 38 -0.25 -4.90 -11.69
CA PHE A 38 0.06 -5.69 -10.49
C PHE A 38 -0.97 -6.80 -10.22
N MET A 39 -2.24 -6.55 -10.55
CA MET A 39 -3.32 -7.52 -10.35
C MET A 39 -3.35 -8.64 -11.40
N THR A 40 -2.73 -8.48 -12.56
CA THR A 40 -2.71 -9.52 -13.62
C THR A 40 -1.59 -10.54 -13.46
N SER A 41 -0.52 -10.22 -12.73
CA SER A 41 0.53 -11.21 -12.45
C SER A 41 0.04 -12.17 -11.35
N ASN A 42 0.11 -13.49 -11.59
CA ASN A 42 -0.10 -14.53 -10.57
C ASN A 42 1.08 -14.63 -9.59
N ASN A 43 2.05 -13.73 -9.70
CA ASN A 43 3.25 -13.77 -8.87
C ASN A 43 2.91 -13.20 -7.49
N ARG A 44 3.00 -14.06 -6.47
CA ARG A 44 2.98 -13.66 -5.07
C ARG A 44 4.30 -12.95 -4.75
N THR A 45 4.41 -11.69 -5.17
CA THR A 45 5.58 -10.87 -4.93
C THR A 45 5.21 -9.70 -4.02
N CYS A 46 6.07 -9.45 -3.03
CA CYS A 46 6.07 -8.27 -2.19
C CYS A 46 7.22 -7.38 -2.63
N PHE A 47 6.89 -6.18 -3.11
CA PHE A 47 7.87 -5.23 -3.62
C PHE A 47 8.20 -4.20 -2.55
N ILE A 48 9.49 -3.92 -2.40
CA ILE A 48 10.01 -2.90 -1.49
C ILE A 48 10.68 -1.81 -2.33
N PHE A 49 10.31 -0.56 -2.09
CA PHE A 49 10.90 0.59 -2.78
C PHE A 49 11.40 1.63 -1.80
N ASP A 50 12.61 2.14 -2.03
CA ASP A 50 13.09 3.33 -1.34
C ASP A 50 12.28 4.57 -1.75
N LYS A 51 11.98 5.42 -0.76
CA LYS A 51 11.27 6.69 -0.90
C LYS A 51 11.93 7.77 -0.06
N ASP A 52 11.68 9.02 -0.43
CA ASP A 52 12.10 10.22 0.31
C ASP A 52 13.59 10.15 0.71
N GLU A 53 14.48 10.05 -0.29
CA GLU A 53 15.94 9.97 -0.08
C GLU A 53 16.38 8.79 0.82
N SER A 54 15.63 7.68 0.77
CA SER A 54 15.86 6.47 1.57
C SER A 54 15.64 6.67 3.08
N THR A 55 14.78 7.63 3.46
CA THR A 55 14.27 7.76 4.84
C THR A 55 12.99 6.96 5.06
N LYS A 56 12.34 6.54 3.97
CA LYS A 56 11.13 5.71 4.00
C LYS A 56 11.22 4.59 3.00
N ILE A 57 10.48 3.52 3.30
CA ILE A 57 10.25 2.40 2.40
C ILE A 57 8.76 2.29 2.09
N LEU A 58 8.45 1.97 0.85
CA LEU A 58 7.12 1.61 0.39
C LEU A 58 7.07 0.10 0.15
N ILE A 59 6.25 -0.58 0.94
CA ILE A 59 5.98 -2.01 0.85
C ILE A 59 4.67 -2.20 0.07
N GLN A 60 4.72 -2.92 -1.05
CA GLN A 60 3.56 -3.16 -1.91
C GLN A 60 3.35 -4.64 -2.18
N MET A 61 2.14 -5.14 -1.97
CA MET A 61 1.80 -6.54 -2.24
C MET A 61 0.32 -6.68 -2.58
N VAL A 62 -0.03 -7.77 -3.24
CA VAL A 62 -1.42 -8.18 -3.47
C VAL A 62 -1.70 -9.41 -2.64
N TYR A 63 -2.55 -9.28 -1.62
CA TYR A 63 -2.99 -10.41 -0.81
C TYR A 63 -4.28 -11.00 -1.38
N GLU A 64 -4.27 -12.31 -1.60
CA GLU A 64 -5.46 -13.07 -1.98
C GLU A 64 -6.11 -13.66 -0.74
N ILE A 65 -7.39 -13.35 -0.51
CA ILE A 65 -8.12 -13.86 0.65
C ILE A 65 -8.49 -15.33 0.38
N PRO A 66 -7.98 -16.32 1.13
CA PRO A 66 -8.19 -17.74 0.81
C PRO A 66 -9.66 -18.14 0.67
N SER A 67 -10.52 -17.59 1.53
CA SER A 67 -11.94 -17.97 1.59
C SER A 67 -12.79 -17.42 0.44
N THR A 68 -12.35 -16.35 -0.21
CA THR A 68 -13.15 -15.66 -1.25
C THR A 68 -12.43 -15.49 -2.57
N GLN A 69 -11.12 -15.80 -2.63
CA GLN A 69 -10.22 -15.52 -3.77
C GLN A 69 -10.19 -14.04 -4.18
N ILE A 70 -10.72 -13.15 -3.35
CA ILE A 70 -10.69 -11.71 -3.60
C ILE A 70 -9.26 -11.23 -3.37
N ARG A 71 -8.69 -10.61 -4.40
CA ARG A 71 -7.36 -10.01 -4.36
C ARG A 71 -7.45 -8.55 -3.90
N ARG A 72 -6.61 -8.17 -2.94
CA ARG A 72 -6.52 -6.80 -2.42
C ARG A 72 -5.08 -6.34 -2.41
N GLN A 73 -4.85 -5.14 -2.97
CA GLN A 73 -3.55 -4.50 -2.89
C GLN A 73 -3.37 -3.80 -1.55
N PHE A 74 -2.21 -4.01 -0.94
CA PHE A 74 -1.73 -3.33 0.25
C PHE A 74 -0.52 -2.50 -0.11
N ASN A 75 -0.52 -1.24 0.35
CA ASN A 75 0.58 -0.31 0.22
C ASN A 75 0.88 0.25 1.61
N LEU A 76 2.09 0.04 2.11
CA LEU A 76 2.50 0.48 3.43
C LEU A 76 3.76 1.34 3.32
N LEU A 77 3.62 2.63 3.63
CA LEU A 77 4.75 3.56 3.68
C LEU A 77 5.24 3.65 5.13
N ARG A 78 6.48 3.26 5.38
CA ARG A 78 7.09 3.15 6.71
C ARG A 78 8.45 3.83 6.75
N SER A 79 8.87 4.24 7.93
CA SER A 79 10.23 4.78 8.12
C SER A 79 11.27 3.69 7.90
N THR A 80 12.47 4.04 7.50
CA THR A 80 13.61 3.09 7.49
C THR A 80 14.07 2.71 8.89
N ASP A 81 13.91 3.63 9.85
CA ASP A 81 14.52 3.52 11.18
C ASP A 81 13.58 2.94 12.23
N GLU A 82 12.30 2.73 11.88
CA GLU A 82 11.37 2.05 12.77
C GLU A 82 11.70 0.55 12.85
N SER A 83 11.32 -0.05 13.98
CA SER A 83 11.40 -1.50 14.16
C SER A 83 10.45 -2.23 13.22
N ILE A 84 10.91 -3.36 12.68
CA ILE A 84 10.13 -4.23 11.82
C ILE A 84 8.88 -4.78 12.53
N SER A 85 8.94 -5.01 13.85
CA SER A 85 7.77 -5.42 14.67
C SER A 85 6.57 -4.48 14.47
N GLN A 86 6.81 -3.17 14.38
CA GLN A 86 5.75 -2.17 14.15
C GLN A 86 5.19 -2.27 12.73
N THR A 87 6.04 -2.57 11.75
CA THR A 87 5.62 -2.80 10.36
C THR A 87 4.78 -4.05 10.23
N ILE A 88 5.22 -5.15 10.84
CA ILE A 88 4.49 -6.43 10.91
C ILE A 88 3.12 -6.21 11.55
N HIS A 89 3.06 -5.58 12.73
CA HIS A 89 1.81 -5.29 13.42
C HIS A 89 0.82 -4.51 12.55
N ARG A 90 1.28 -3.50 11.82
CA ARG A 90 0.44 -2.71 10.90
C ARG A 90 -0.02 -3.51 9.70
N LEU A 91 0.83 -4.37 9.15
CA LEU A 91 0.47 -5.25 8.04
C LEU A 91 -0.62 -6.22 8.48
N THR A 92 -0.41 -6.90 9.61
CA THR A 92 -1.38 -7.80 10.26
C THR A 92 -2.73 -7.09 10.45
N ALA A 93 -2.75 -5.92 11.11
CA ALA A 93 -3.97 -5.17 11.36
C ALA A 93 -4.70 -4.74 10.08
N ASN A 94 -3.96 -4.36 9.03
CA ASN A 94 -4.54 -3.98 7.75
C ASN A 94 -5.22 -5.17 7.06
N ILE A 95 -4.59 -6.34 7.10
CA ILE A 95 -5.12 -7.58 6.51
C ILE A 95 -6.33 -8.06 7.31
N GLU A 96 -6.25 -8.10 8.65
CA GLU A 96 -7.37 -8.42 9.52
C GLU A 96 -8.58 -7.52 9.24
N HIS A 97 -8.36 -6.22 9.12
CA HIS A 97 -9.42 -5.27 8.82
C HIS A 97 -10.03 -5.49 7.43
N ALA A 98 -9.22 -5.86 6.43
CA ALA A 98 -9.71 -6.23 5.10
C ALA A 98 -10.58 -7.49 5.16
N LEU A 99 -10.14 -8.53 5.89
CA LEU A 99 -10.93 -9.75 6.11
C LEU A 99 -12.25 -9.45 6.81
N MET A 100 -12.23 -8.66 7.89
CA MET A 100 -13.44 -8.27 8.61
C MET A 100 -14.46 -7.55 7.72
N LYS A 101 -13.98 -6.69 6.80
CA LYS A 101 -14.86 -6.01 5.83
C LYS A 101 -15.50 -7.00 4.86
N GLU A 102 -14.74 -7.96 4.35
CA GLU A 102 -15.27 -8.99 3.46
C GLU A 102 -16.28 -9.90 4.18
N THR A 103 -15.98 -10.36 5.39
CA THR A 103 -16.90 -11.17 6.19
C THR A 103 -18.21 -10.42 6.45
N LYS A 104 -18.15 -9.13 6.76
CA LYS A 104 -19.35 -8.29 6.91
C LYS A 104 -20.13 -8.14 5.61
N ALA A 105 -19.46 -7.96 4.47
CA ALA A 105 -20.10 -7.88 3.16
C ALA A 105 -20.78 -9.20 2.78
N ASN A 106 -20.12 -10.33 3.01
CA ASN A 106 -20.68 -11.67 2.76
C ASN A 106 -21.86 -11.97 3.66
N LYS A 107 -21.81 -11.64 4.96
CA LYS A 107 -22.97 -11.79 5.87
C LYS A 107 -24.17 -10.96 5.40
N ARG A 108 -23.96 -9.76 4.86
CA ARG A 108 -25.06 -8.94 4.29
C ARG A 108 -25.66 -9.58 3.04
N ARG A 109 -24.85 -10.22 2.19
CA ARG A 109 -25.31 -10.96 1.00
C ARG A 109 -26.05 -12.26 1.37
N GLN A 110 -25.59 -12.96 2.41
CA GLN A 110 -26.17 -14.24 2.87
C GLN A 110 -27.41 -14.06 3.76
N LYS A 111 -27.57 -12.94 4.47
CA LYS A 111 -28.81 -12.61 5.20
C LYS A 111 -30.05 -12.49 4.30
N GLN A 112 -29.88 -12.46 2.97
CA GLN A 112 -30.99 -12.62 2.02
C GLN A 112 -31.37 -14.07 1.73
N LYS A 113 -30.64 -15.08 2.25
CA LYS A 113 -30.88 -16.50 1.92
C LYS A 113 -31.01 -17.48 3.08
N THR A 114 -30.50 -17.25 4.29
CA THR A 114 -30.87 -18.05 5.50
C THR A 114 -30.13 -17.55 6.75
N ASP A 115 -30.78 -17.64 7.91
CA ASP A 115 -30.19 -17.42 9.23
C ASP A 115 -29.21 -18.56 9.59
N VAL A 116 -27.98 -18.48 9.06
CA VAL A 116 -26.88 -19.32 9.55
C VAL A 116 -26.07 -18.51 10.55
N LYS A 117 -26.10 -18.94 11.82
CA LYS A 117 -25.17 -18.48 12.86
C LYS A 117 -23.75 -18.88 12.44
N SER A 118 -23.02 -17.95 11.85
CA SER A 118 -21.57 -18.09 11.66
C SER A 118 -20.90 -17.59 12.95
N ASP A 119 -20.27 -18.52 13.66
CA ASP A 119 -19.35 -18.22 14.74
C ASP A 119 -18.28 -17.24 14.23
N ASN A 120 -18.13 -16.13 14.94
CA ASN A 120 -17.09 -15.14 14.67
C ASN A 120 -15.78 -15.66 15.27
N GLU A 121 -15.19 -16.69 14.68
CA GLU A 121 -13.79 -16.98 15.00
C GLU A 121 -12.94 -15.85 14.45
N LYS A 122 -12.27 -15.14 15.35
CA LYS A 122 -11.30 -14.11 15.00
C LYS A 122 -10.11 -14.84 14.38
N GLN A 123 -10.01 -14.85 13.06
CA GLN A 123 -8.82 -15.33 12.37
C GLN A 123 -7.65 -14.42 12.73
N THR A 124 -6.75 -14.90 13.57
CA THR A 124 -5.48 -14.24 13.85
C THR A 124 -4.59 -14.36 12.62
N ILE A 125 -4.12 -13.25 12.09
CA ILE A 125 -3.20 -13.27 10.95
C ILE A 125 -1.78 -13.51 11.46
N LEU A 126 -1.13 -14.57 10.97
CA LEU A 126 0.29 -14.81 11.19
C LEU A 126 1.09 -14.16 10.06
N VAL A 127 2.03 -13.28 10.43
CA VAL A 127 2.99 -12.65 9.51
C VAL A 127 4.39 -12.98 9.98
N GLN A 128 5.24 -13.48 9.08
CA GLN A 128 6.63 -13.83 9.39
C GLN A 128 7.54 -13.50 8.20
N LEU A 129 8.77 -13.06 8.50
CA LEU A 129 9.78 -12.72 7.49
C LEU A 129 10.92 -13.73 7.56
N PHE A 130 11.45 -14.09 6.39
CA PHE A 130 12.55 -15.04 6.26
C PHE A 130 13.69 -14.46 5.42
N ASP A 131 14.91 -14.77 5.83
CA ASP A 131 16.13 -14.40 5.13
C ASP A 131 16.41 -15.32 3.92
N SER A 132 17.59 -15.19 3.30
CA SER A 132 18.01 -16.03 2.19
C SER A 132 18.27 -17.50 2.56
N ASN A 133 18.43 -17.80 3.85
CA ASN A 133 18.69 -19.13 4.38
C ASN A 133 17.41 -19.78 4.94
N ASP A 134 16.24 -19.21 4.63
CA ASP A 134 14.94 -19.62 5.15
C ASP A 134 14.86 -19.60 6.69
N GLN A 135 15.64 -18.74 7.33
CA GLN A 135 15.58 -18.51 8.77
C GLN A 135 14.67 -17.32 9.10
N PRO A 136 13.88 -17.41 10.17
CA PRO A 136 13.03 -16.31 10.60
C PRO A 136 13.88 -15.12 11.05
N ILE A 137 13.51 -13.92 10.60
CA ILE A 137 14.22 -12.68 10.93
C ILE A 137 13.76 -12.16 12.29
N ASP A 138 14.71 -11.66 13.09
CA ASP A 138 14.44 -11.01 14.38
C ASP A 138 13.63 -9.70 14.21
N GLU A 139 12.54 -9.59 14.97
CA GLU A 139 11.62 -8.45 14.87
C GLU A 139 12.14 -7.16 15.53
N ASN A 140 13.24 -7.23 16.27
CA ASN A 140 13.85 -6.06 16.92
C ASN A 140 14.70 -5.20 15.97
N GLN A 141 14.99 -5.70 14.76
CA GLN A 141 15.78 -4.99 13.77
C GLN A 141 15.00 -3.86 13.10
N THR A 142 15.72 -2.93 12.47
CA THR A 142 15.09 -1.83 11.72
C THR A 142 14.61 -2.29 10.35
N ASN A 143 13.60 -1.61 9.83
CA ASN A 143 13.09 -1.84 8.47
C ASN A 143 14.22 -1.86 7.42
N LYS A 144 15.14 -0.89 7.47
CA LYS A 144 16.24 -0.82 6.51
C LYS A 144 17.08 -2.09 6.46
N GLN A 145 17.48 -2.61 7.62
CA GLN A 145 18.32 -3.80 7.72
C GLN A 145 17.56 -5.04 7.25
N VAL A 146 16.31 -5.19 7.69
CA VAL A 146 15.51 -6.38 7.40
C VAL A 146 15.16 -6.47 5.93
N TRP A 147 14.61 -5.41 5.33
CA TRP A 147 14.09 -5.48 3.96
C TRP A 147 15.16 -5.60 2.88
N LEU A 148 16.41 -5.23 3.16
CA LEU A 148 17.55 -5.50 2.28
C LEU A 148 17.89 -7.00 2.19
N ASN A 149 17.72 -7.71 3.30
CA ASN A 149 18.12 -9.12 3.44
C ASN A 149 16.95 -10.10 3.30
N CYS A 150 15.72 -9.64 3.54
CA CYS A 150 14.51 -10.44 3.47
C CYS A 150 14.27 -10.95 2.04
N LYS A 151 13.99 -12.25 1.92
CA LYS A 151 13.70 -12.90 0.63
C LYS A 151 12.30 -13.49 0.57
N LYS A 152 11.71 -13.84 1.71
CA LYS A 152 10.35 -14.39 1.75
C LYS A 152 9.54 -13.76 2.87
N LEU A 153 8.27 -13.50 2.57
CA LEU A 153 7.26 -13.04 3.50
C LEU A 153 6.15 -14.09 3.55
N LEU A 154 5.82 -14.57 4.74
CA LEU A 154 4.72 -15.50 4.98
C LEU A 154 3.54 -14.76 5.59
N ILE A 155 2.35 -14.96 5.03
CA ILE A 155 1.08 -14.44 5.57
C ILE A 155 0.04 -15.55 5.47
N ASN A 156 -0.47 -16.04 6.60
CA ASN A 156 -1.51 -17.09 6.66
C ASN A 156 -1.30 -18.20 5.61
N GLU A 157 -0.17 -18.89 5.71
CA GLU A 157 0.24 -20.00 4.83
C GLU A 157 0.59 -19.62 3.38
N GLN A 158 0.50 -18.34 3.01
CA GLN A 158 0.90 -17.85 1.70
C GLN A 158 2.31 -17.26 1.75
N PHE A 159 3.21 -17.83 0.94
CA PHE A 159 4.53 -17.28 0.71
C PHE A 159 4.52 -16.23 -0.39
N TYR A 160 5.25 -15.14 -0.13
CA TYR A 160 5.51 -14.05 -1.04
C TYR A 160 7.02 -13.91 -1.24
N ASN A 161 7.47 -13.86 -2.48
CA ASN A 161 8.85 -13.50 -2.80
C ASN A 161 9.04 -12.01 -2.54
N VAL A 162 10.12 -11.64 -1.86
CA VAL A 162 10.43 -10.25 -1.55
C VAL A 162 11.46 -9.73 -2.55
N GLU A 163 11.09 -8.68 -3.28
CA GLU A 163 11.96 -8.02 -4.24
C GLU A 163 12.21 -6.57 -3.84
N TYR A 164 13.48 -6.26 -3.60
CA TYR A 164 13.93 -4.92 -3.23
C TYR A 164 14.36 -4.14 -4.46
N ASN A 165 13.77 -2.96 -4.68
CA ASN A 165 14.03 -2.07 -5.82
C ASN A 165 14.08 -2.81 -7.17
N ALA A 166 13.10 -3.69 -7.43
CA ALA A 166 13.06 -4.53 -8.63
C ALA A 166 13.18 -3.68 -9.93
N PRO A 167 14.11 -4.03 -10.85
CA PRO A 167 14.26 -3.31 -12.11
C PRO A 167 13.01 -3.49 -12.98
N GLY A 168 12.45 -2.39 -13.48
CA GLY A 168 11.23 -2.40 -14.29
C GLY A 168 9.92 -2.15 -13.50
N CYS A 169 9.95 -2.19 -12.16
CA CYS A 169 8.84 -1.77 -11.31
C CYS A 169 8.89 -0.28 -10.93
N PHE A 170 9.74 0.50 -11.60
CA PHE A 170 9.83 1.96 -11.44
C PHE A 170 8.48 2.59 -11.81
N PHE A 171 7.71 2.95 -10.78
CA PHE A 171 6.69 3.96 -10.94
C PHE A 171 7.38 5.31 -11.12
N PRO A 172 7.10 6.05 -12.21
CA PRO A 172 7.38 7.47 -12.23
C PRO A 172 6.43 8.13 -11.23
N TYR A 173 6.84 8.21 -9.96
CA TYR A 173 6.27 9.22 -9.09
C TYR A 173 6.75 10.56 -9.65
N CYS A 174 5.78 11.42 -9.97
CA CYS A 174 5.98 12.76 -10.47
C CYS A 174 6.91 13.55 -9.53
N ASP A 175 8.20 13.58 -9.83
CA ASP A 175 9.08 14.68 -9.48
C ASP A 175 8.63 15.90 -10.29
N ASN A 176 7.54 16.54 -9.84
CA ASN A 176 7.32 17.93 -10.17
C ASN A 176 8.28 18.76 -9.30
N LYS A 177 9.58 18.63 -9.54
CA LYS A 177 10.47 19.78 -9.35
C LYS A 177 10.09 20.75 -10.46
N ILE A 178 9.19 21.68 -10.14
CA ILE A 178 9.10 22.93 -10.90
C ILE A 178 10.45 23.61 -10.64
N VAL A 179 11.39 23.39 -11.55
CA VAL A 179 12.57 24.22 -11.67
C VAL A 179 12.06 25.51 -12.31
N ASN A 180 11.92 26.55 -11.49
CA ASN A 180 12.05 27.92 -11.96
C ASN A 180 13.49 28.36 -11.67
#